data_AF-A0A534K188-F1
#
_entry.id   AF-A0A534K188-F1
#
_cell.length_a   1.000
_cell.length_b   1.000
_cell.length_c   1.000
_cell.angle_alpha   90.00
_cell.angle_beta   90.00
_cell.angle_gamma   90.00
#
_symmetry.space_group_name_H-M   'P 1'
#
loop_
_entity.id
_entity.type
_entity.pdbx_description
1 polymer ?
#
loop_
_entity_poly.entity_id
_entity_poly.type
_entity_poly.pdbx_seq_one_letter_code
_entity_poly.pdbx_strand_id
1 'polypeptide(L)'
;MGGTASGAKRREFAYGRSFFVQRLLLFSALAAVILGILGLQFATPPEWLAGFGVIFAVYILIWGLSPLFTNHWLTTTRLILRQGWYFSGRFLLRDIESVAKFEGHVPLGLRAPLGRHRLYVTGSQVGLVTVKLREPRRFVAVLGASADEIVFDVDSQDAFLEAFGVRKGSLAPVQTKRSDTYLRD
;
A
#
# COMPACT_ATOMS: atom_id res chain seq x y z
N MET A 1 16.67 10.75 -31.26
CA MET A 1 15.37 11.44 -31.49
C MET A 1 14.43 11.05 -30.36
N GLY A 2 14.08 12.02 -29.51
CA GLY A 2 13.39 11.81 -28.25
C GLY A 2 11.93 11.40 -28.43
N GLY A 3 11.61 10.20 -27.95
CA GLY A 3 10.24 9.74 -27.79
C GLY A 3 9.59 10.43 -26.60
N THR A 4 8.44 11.03 -26.84
CA THR A 4 7.61 11.77 -25.91
C THR A 4 7.22 10.92 -24.70
N ALA A 5 7.87 11.17 -23.55
CA ALA A 5 7.39 10.73 -22.26
C ALA A 5 6.08 11.48 -21.95
N SER A 6 4.96 10.99 -22.50
CA SER A 6 3.64 11.42 -22.05
C SER A 6 3.55 11.05 -20.57
N GLY A 7 3.68 12.05 -19.71
CA GLY A 7 3.64 11.90 -18.26
C GLY A 7 2.27 11.36 -17.88
N ALA A 8 2.15 10.05 -17.74
CA ALA A 8 0.91 9.43 -17.33
C ALA A 8 0.43 10.13 -16.06
N LYS A 9 -0.78 10.70 -16.14
CA LYS A 9 -1.45 11.47 -15.07
C LYS A 9 -1.48 10.73 -13.73
N ARG A 10 -1.30 9.40 -13.78
CA ARG A 10 -1.21 8.46 -12.68
C ARG A 10 -0.19 7.36 -13.03
N ARG A 11 0.70 7.04 -12.10
CA ARG A 11 1.58 5.86 -12.18
C ARG A 11 1.17 4.90 -11.07
N GLU A 12 1.06 3.62 -11.41
CA GLU A 12 0.69 2.56 -10.48
C GLU A 12 1.94 1.83 -9.99
N PHE A 13 1.92 1.45 -8.71
CA PHE A 13 2.95 0.63 -8.10
C PHE A 13 2.26 -0.52 -7.39
N ALA A 14 2.56 -1.76 -7.80
CA ALA A 14 2.10 -2.93 -7.07
C ALA A 14 2.89 -3.04 -5.76
N TYR A 15 2.25 -3.55 -4.71
CA TYR A 15 2.95 -3.97 -3.51
C TYR A 15 3.41 -5.43 -3.65
N GLY A 16 4.32 -5.90 -2.80
CA GLY A 16 4.84 -7.26 -2.80
C GLY A 16 3.77 -8.28 -2.40
N ARG A 17 3.41 -9.17 -3.34
CA ARG A 17 2.28 -10.11 -3.21
C ARG A 17 2.67 -11.48 -2.62
N SER A 18 3.97 -11.76 -2.45
CA SER A 18 4.47 -13.11 -2.10
C SER A 18 3.92 -13.63 -0.77
N PHE A 19 3.95 -12.83 0.29
CA PHE A 19 3.40 -13.20 1.58
C PHE A 19 1.89 -13.40 1.54
N PHE A 20 1.20 -12.61 0.72
CA PHE A 20 -0.24 -12.71 0.58
C PHE A 20 -0.64 -14.01 -0.13
N VAL A 21 0.08 -14.38 -1.19
CA VAL A 21 -0.07 -15.68 -1.85
C VAL A 21 0.22 -16.83 -0.87
N GLN A 22 1.30 -16.73 -0.08
CA GLN A 22 1.61 -17.74 0.94
C GLN A 22 0.49 -17.89 1.97
N ARG A 23 -0.04 -16.77 2.48
CA ARG A 23 -1.15 -16.76 3.44
C ARG A 23 -2.41 -17.34 2.83
N LEU A 24 -2.73 -16.99 1.58
CA LEU A 24 -3.86 -17.53 0.83
C LEU A 24 -3.75 -19.06 0.69
N LEU A 25 -2.57 -19.57 0.32
CA LEU A 25 -2.32 -21.01 0.21
C LEU A 25 -2.47 -21.73 1.55
N LEU A 26 -1.86 -21.20 2.62
CA LEU A 26 -1.96 -21.79 3.96
C LEU A 26 -3.41 -21.84 4.47
N PHE A 27 -4.17 -20.75 4.31
CA PHE A 27 -5.57 -20.73 4.72
C PHE A 27 -6.44 -21.66 3.87
N SER A 28 -6.21 -21.72 2.56
CA SER A 28 -6.93 -22.64 1.67
C SER A 28 -6.64 -24.09 2.03
N ALA A 29 -5.38 -24.43 2.32
CA ALA A 29 -4.99 -25.76 2.77
C ALA A 29 -5.63 -26.10 4.13
N LEU A 30 -5.62 -25.17 5.08
CA LEU A 30 -6.27 -25.36 6.39
C LEU A 30 -7.78 -25.58 6.24
N ALA A 31 -8.46 -24.78 5.41
CA ALA A 31 -9.89 -24.95 5.14
C ALA A 31 -10.18 -26.33 4.53
N ALA A 32 -9.37 -26.78 3.56
CA ALA A 32 -9.49 -28.10 2.97
C ALA A 32 -9.29 -29.23 4.00
N VAL A 33 -8.31 -29.10 4.89
CA VAL A 33 -8.10 -30.07 5.98
C VAL A 33 -9.29 -30.10 6.94
N ILE A 34 -9.82 -28.94 7.34
CA ILE A 34 -10.99 -28.87 8.24
C ILE A 34 -12.20 -29.53 7.58
N LEU A 35 -12.50 -29.20 6.32
CA LEU A 35 -13.61 -29.80 5.58
C LEU A 35 -13.41 -31.31 5.40
N GLY A 36 -12.18 -31.74 5.13
CA GLY A 36 -11.82 -33.16 5.04
C GLY A 36 -12.04 -33.90 6.36
N ILE A 37 -11.63 -33.33 7.49
CA ILE A 37 -11.88 -33.90 8.83
C ILE A 37 -13.39 -33.94 9.10
N LEU A 38 -14.12 -32.86 8.88
CA LEU A 38 -15.57 -32.81 9.10
C LEU A 38 -16.30 -33.87 8.27
N GLY A 39 -15.92 -34.05 7.02
CA GLY A 39 -16.52 -35.05 6.14
C GLY A 39 -16.15 -36.48 6.49
N LEU A 40 -14.87 -36.74 6.79
CA LEU A 40 -14.36 -38.10 6.96
C LEU A 40 -14.47 -38.64 8.40
N GLN A 41 -14.23 -37.81 9.41
CA GLN A 41 -14.23 -38.23 10.83
C GLN A 41 -15.60 -38.09 11.49
N PHE A 42 -16.32 -37.02 11.18
CA PHE A 42 -17.56 -36.69 11.90
C PHE A 42 -18.83 -37.05 11.14
N ALA A 43 -18.72 -37.64 9.95
CA ALA A 43 -19.84 -37.95 9.05
C ALA A 43 -20.81 -36.75 8.93
N THR A 44 -20.24 -35.54 8.86
CA THR A 44 -21.00 -34.30 8.89
C THR A 44 -22.02 -34.28 7.73
N PRO A 45 -23.28 -33.88 7.97
CA PRO A 45 -24.27 -33.83 6.90
C PRO A 45 -23.80 -32.97 5.72
N PRO A 46 -24.12 -33.36 4.46
CA PRO A 46 -23.67 -32.62 3.28
C PRO A 46 -24.07 -31.15 3.28
N GLU A 47 -25.22 -30.79 3.85
CA GLU A 47 -25.67 -29.39 3.90
C GLU A 47 -24.75 -28.52 4.77
N TRP A 48 -24.25 -29.08 5.88
CA TRP A 48 -23.35 -28.40 6.79
C TRP A 48 -21.96 -28.23 6.18
N LEU A 49 -21.44 -29.26 5.52
CA LEU A 49 -20.20 -29.18 4.75
C LEU A 49 -20.27 -28.12 3.66
N ALA A 50 -21.39 -28.08 2.92
CA ALA A 50 -21.64 -27.05 1.92
C ALA A 50 -21.68 -25.65 2.56
N GLY A 51 -22.37 -25.49 3.69
CA GLY A 51 -22.42 -24.24 4.45
C GLY A 51 -21.04 -23.74 4.85
N PHE A 52 -20.21 -24.59 5.47
CA PHE A 52 -18.84 -24.24 5.84
C PHE A 52 -17.96 -23.97 4.62
N GLY A 53 -18.11 -24.75 3.54
CA GLY A 53 -17.41 -24.54 2.29
C GLY A 53 -17.70 -23.16 1.68
N VAL A 54 -18.97 -22.74 1.66
CA VAL A 54 -19.38 -21.40 1.20
C VAL A 54 -18.78 -20.32 2.10
N ILE A 55 -18.82 -20.49 3.43
CA ILE A 55 -18.24 -19.52 4.36
C ILE A 55 -16.73 -19.36 4.12
N PHE A 56 -15.99 -20.46 3.98
CA PHE A 56 -14.56 -20.42 3.67
C PHE A 56 -14.28 -19.79 2.31
N ALA A 57 -15.08 -20.11 1.29
CA ALA A 57 -14.92 -19.53 -0.04
C ALA A 57 -15.15 -18.01 -0.03
N VAL A 58 -16.21 -17.54 0.62
CA VAL A 58 -16.49 -16.10 0.78
C VAL A 58 -15.37 -15.42 1.56
N TYR A 59 -14.88 -16.04 2.63
CA TYR A 59 -13.76 -15.51 3.40
C TYR A 59 -12.49 -15.41 2.54
N ILE A 60 -12.13 -16.46 1.80
CA ILE A 60 -10.98 -16.46 0.90
C ILE A 60 -11.14 -15.41 -0.21
N LEU A 61 -12.33 -15.23 -0.76
CA LEU A 61 -12.57 -14.22 -1.78
C LEU A 61 -12.35 -12.80 -1.24
N ILE A 62 -12.98 -12.48 -0.11
CA ILE A 62 -12.95 -11.13 0.46
C ILE A 62 -11.56 -10.82 1.05
N TRP A 63 -11.00 -11.74 1.82
CA TRP A 63 -9.79 -11.50 2.61
C TRP A 63 -8.52 -11.98 1.90
N GLY A 64 -8.67 -12.93 0.98
CA GLY A 64 -7.60 -13.63 0.26
C GLY A 64 -7.46 -13.26 -1.22
N LEU A 65 -8.42 -12.58 -1.86
CA LEU A 65 -8.25 -12.09 -3.24
C LEU A 65 -8.21 -10.56 -3.33
N SER A 66 -9.00 -9.84 -2.52
CA SER A 66 -9.08 -8.37 -2.58
C SER A 66 -7.72 -7.66 -2.57
N PRO A 67 -6.78 -8.01 -1.67
CA PRO A 67 -5.43 -7.46 -1.71
C PRO A 67 -4.73 -7.65 -3.06
N LEU A 68 -4.83 -8.80 -3.73
CA LEU A 68 -4.09 -9.06 -4.99
C LEU A 68 -4.43 -8.07 -6.10
N PHE A 69 -5.60 -7.45 -6.03
CA PHE A 69 -6.10 -6.51 -7.03
C PHE A 69 -5.96 -5.04 -6.62
N THR A 70 -5.19 -4.73 -5.58
CA THR A 70 -4.96 -3.35 -5.14
C THR A 70 -3.54 -2.88 -5.42
N ASN A 71 -3.43 -1.68 -5.98
CA ASN A 71 -2.16 -1.03 -6.29
C ASN A 71 -2.09 0.32 -5.55
N HIS A 72 -0.87 0.77 -5.29
CA HIS A 72 -0.60 2.14 -4.89
C HIS A 72 -0.62 3.04 -6.12
N TRP A 73 -1.08 4.28 -5.93
CA TRP A 73 -1.18 5.24 -7.02
C TRP A 73 -0.45 6.52 -6.66
N LEU A 74 0.46 6.91 -7.53
CA LEU A 74 1.12 8.19 -7.46
C LEU A 74 0.60 9.06 -8.61
N THR A 75 -0.12 10.11 -8.23
CA THR A 75 -0.68 11.12 -9.15
C THR A 75 0.17 12.39 -9.12
N THR A 76 -0.17 13.38 -9.94
CA THR A 76 0.54 14.68 -9.95
C THR A 76 0.49 15.45 -8.63
N THR A 77 -0.54 15.24 -7.80
CA THR A 77 -0.73 16.00 -6.55
C THR A 77 -0.84 15.13 -5.31
N ARG A 78 -1.07 13.83 -5.46
CA ARG A 78 -1.38 12.91 -4.36
C ARG A 78 -0.66 11.58 -4.48
N LEU A 79 -0.25 11.06 -3.33
CA LEU A 79 0.07 9.66 -3.10
C LEU A 79 -1.15 8.96 -2.50
N ILE A 80 -1.59 7.88 -3.11
CA ILE A 80 -2.68 7.04 -2.63
C ILE A 80 -2.12 5.66 -2.33
N LEU A 81 -2.07 5.32 -1.06
CA LEU A 81 -1.69 3.99 -0.58
C LEU A 81 -2.95 3.15 -0.41
N ARG A 82 -2.91 1.92 -0.90
CA ARG A 82 -4.03 0.99 -0.82
C ARG A 82 -3.52 -0.42 -0.58
N GLN A 83 -4.05 -1.09 0.42
CA GLN A 83 -3.75 -2.47 0.76
C GLN A 83 -5.06 -3.22 0.98
N GLY A 84 -5.58 -3.83 -0.08
CA GLY A 84 -6.89 -4.48 -0.11
C GLY A 84 -8.04 -3.54 0.26
N TRP A 85 -9.04 -4.11 0.92
CA TRP A 85 -10.14 -3.36 1.55
C TRP A 85 -9.78 -2.85 2.95
N TYR A 86 -8.68 -3.31 3.53
CA TYR A 86 -8.25 -3.02 4.90
C TYR A 86 -7.77 -1.59 5.09
N PHE A 87 -7.10 -1.04 4.07
CA PHE A 87 -6.46 0.26 4.18
C PHE A 87 -6.54 1.05 2.89
N SER A 88 -6.95 2.32 3.02
CA SER A 88 -6.80 3.33 1.98
C SER A 88 -6.35 4.65 2.61
N GLY A 89 -5.12 5.06 2.30
CA GLY A 89 -4.55 6.34 2.70
C GLY A 89 -4.40 7.27 1.50
N ARG A 90 -4.81 8.54 1.65
CA ARG A 90 -4.63 9.58 0.62
C ARG A 90 -3.83 10.73 1.21
N PHE A 91 -2.69 11.03 0.61
CA PHE A 91 -1.73 12.03 1.08
C PHE A 91 -1.45 13.01 -0.04
N LEU A 92 -1.49 14.31 0.24
CA LEU A 92 -1.04 15.31 -0.73
C LEU A 92 0.48 15.32 -0.75
N LEU A 93 1.08 15.47 -1.93
CA LEU A 93 2.52 15.52 -2.08
C LEU A 93 3.17 16.67 -1.30
N ARG A 94 2.45 17.78 -1.14
CA ARG A 94 2.91 18.93 -0.34
C ARG A 94 3.00 18.64 1.16
N ASP A 95 2.19 17.70 1.65
CA ASP A 95 2.15 17.30 3.07
C ASP A 95 3.23 16.26 3.39
N ILE A 96 3.96 15.78 2.37
CA ILE A 96 5.05 14.81 2.51
C ILE A 96 6.37 15.57 2.65
N GLU A 97 6.99 15.44 3.83
CA GLU A 97 8.30 16.00 4.15
C GLU A 97 9.39 15.31 3.32
N SER A 98 9.47 13.98 3.40
CA SER A 98 10.50 13.18 2.74
C SER A 98 10.01 11.78 2.39
N VAL A 99 10.71 11.16 1.44
CA VAL A 99 10.51 9.77 1.03
C VAL A 99 11.87 9.13 0.89
N ALA A 100 12.05 7.95 1.45
CA ALA A 100 13.32 7.23 1.41
C ALA A 100 13.10 5.72 1.28
N LYS A 101 14.14 4.99 0.89
CA LYS A 101 14.18 3.54 1.08
C LYS A 101 14.15 3.26 2.58
N PHE A 102 13.39 2.25 2.96
CA PHE A 102 13.39 1.75 4.33
C PHE A 102 14.16 0.44 4.38
N GLU A 103 15.13 0.35 5.28
CA GLU A 103 15.90 -0.85 5.53
C GLU A 103 15.59 -1.34 6.94
N GLY A 104 15.33 -2.64 7.08
CA GLY A 104 15.07 -3.28 8.36
C GLY A 104 13.85 -4.17 8.35
N HIS A 105 13.65 -4.87 9.46
CA HIS A 105 12.53 -5.78 9.63
C HIS A 105 11.25 -5.00 9.96
N VAL A 106 10.17 -5.32 9.25
CA VAL A 106 8.87 -4.69 9.44
C VAL A 106 7.82 -5.72 9.83
N PRO A 107 6.84 -5.38 10.69
CA PRO A 107 5.69 -6.24 10.84
C PRO A 107 4.96 -6.34 9.49
N LEU A 108 4.41 -7.51 9.18
CA LEU A 108 3.57 -7.71 7.99
C LEU A 108 2.12 -7.33 8.29
N GLY A 109 1.48 -6.73 7.29
CA GLY A 109 0.10 -6.25 7.34
C GLY A 109 0.01 -4.79 7.79
N LEU A 110 -1.16 -4.43 8.32
CA LEU A 110 -1.45 -3.10 8.84
C LEU A 110 -1.19 -3.04 10.35
N ARG A 111 -0.15 -2.32 10.79
CA ARG A 111 0.17 -2.16 12.22
C ARG A 111 0.64 -0.75 12.57
N ALA A 112 0.22 -0.27 13.73
CA ALA A 112 0.74 0.96 14.35
C ALA A 112 1.21 0.61 15.79
N PRO A 113 2.52 0.43 16.03
CA PRO A 113 3.03 0.13 17.36
C PRO A 113 2.78 1.30 18.31
N LEU A 114 2.33 1.01 19.53
CA LEU A 114 2.18 2.03 20.57
C LEU A 114 3.52 2.71 20.87
N GLY A 115 3.48 4.04 21.03
CA GLY A 115 4.66 4.85 21.35
C GLY A 115 5.57 5.17 20.16
N ARG A 116 5.27 4.66 18.95
CA ARG A 116 5.95 5.05 17.71
C ARG A 116 4.95 5.74 16.80
N HIS A 117 5.27 6.93 16.30
CA HIS A 117 4.45 7.65 15.32
C HIS A 117 4.57 7.05 13.90
N ARG A 118 4.61 5.71 13.80
CA ARG A 118 4.86 4.99 12.56
C ARG A 118 3.73 4.02 12.23
N LEU A 119 3.24 4.08 11.00
CA LEU A 119 2.28 3.17 10.44
C LEU A 119 2.97 2.22 9.45
N TYR A 120 2.83 0.92 9.67
CA TYR A 120 3.26 -0.11 8.73
C TYR A 120 2.07 -0.57 7.90
N VAL A 121 2.21 -0.49 6.59
CA VAL A 121 1.23 -0.89 5.55
C VAL A 121 1.98 -1.79 4.57
N THR A 122 2.39 -2.96 5.03
CA THR A 122 3.36 -3.80 4.31
C THR A 122 2.74 -5.14 3.93
N GLY A 123 2.85 -5.52 2.66
CA GLY A 123 2.58 -6.85 2.15
C GLY A 123 3.84 -7.73 2.10
N SER A 124 5.03 -7.13 2.19
CA SER A 124 6.32 -7.82 2.02
C SER A 124 7.40 -7.25 2.95
N GLN A 125 8.49 -8.00 3.11
CA GLN A 125 9.73 -7.53 3.78
C GLN A 125 10.70 -6.84 2.81
N VAL A 126 10.43 -6.91 1.51
CA VAL A 126 11.28 -6.33 0.45
C VAL A 126 10.57 -5.17 -0.23
N GLY A 127 11.35 -4.28 -0.86
CA GLY A 127 10.80 -3.15 -1.60
C GLY A 127 10.23 -2.04 -0.69
N LEU A 128 10.70 -1.95 0.56
CA LEU A 128 10.15 -1.06 1.58
C LEU A 128 10.52 0.41 1.33
N VAL A 129 9.53 1.27 1.40
CA VAL A 129 9.65 2.72 1.27
C VAL A 129 9.02 3.35 2.51
N THR A 130 9.68 4.37 3.04
CA THR A 130 9.13 5.21 4.11
C THR A 130 8.73 6.57 3.54
N VAL A 131 7.57 7.05 3.96
CA VAL A 131 7.06 8.40 3.70
C VAL A 131 6.92 9.08 5.05
N LYS A 132 7.62 10.20 5.23
CA LYS A 132 7.45 11.07 6.38
C LYS A 132 6.52 12.22 6.03
N LEU A 133 5.45 12.37 6.78
CA LEU A 133 4.47 13.44 6.72
C LEU A 133 4.97 14.63 7.54
N ARG A 134 4.60 15.83 7.13
CA ARG A 134 4.90 17.07 7.88
C ARG A 134 4.19 17.13 9.23
N GLU A 135 3.00 16.57 9.30
CA GLU A 135 2.16 16.56 10.50
C GLU A 135 1.61 15.14 10.74
N PRO A 136 1.54 14.69 12.00
CA PRO A 136 0.91 13.42 12.33
C PRO A 136 -0.55 13.37 11.91
N ARG A 137 -0.97 12.24 11.34
CA ARG A 137 -2.37 12.00 10.95
C ARG A 137 -2.94 10.80 11.68
N ARG A 138 -4.23 10.86 12.00
CA ARG A 138 -4.97 9.74 12.60
C ARG A 138 -5.48 8.79 11.53
N PHE A 139 -5.36 7.50 11.79
CA PHE A 139 -5.76 6.43 10.88
C PHE A 139 -6.83 5.55 11.52
N VAL A 140 -8.08 5.68 11.07
CA VAL A 140 -9.22 4.90 11.61
C VAL A 140 -9.02 3.40 11.41
N ALA A 141 -8.35 3.00 10.33
CA ALA A 141 -8.04 1.60 10.03
C ALA A 141 -7.15 0.91 11.10
N VAL A 142 -6.47 1.69 11.96
CA VAL A 142 -5.67 1.21 13.09
C VAL A 142 -6.16 1.84 14.40
N LEU A 143 -7.47 1.79 14.63
CA LEU A 143 -8.11 2.27 15.87
C LEU A 143 -7.80 3.75 16.18
N GLY A 144 -7.65 4.57 15.15
CA GLY A 144 -7.39 6.00 15.29
C GLY A 144 -5.96 6.36 15.70
N ALA A 145 -5.01 5.41 15.63
CA ALA A 145 -3.61 5.68 15.93
C ALA A 145 -3.06 6.84 15.07
N SER A 146 -2.21 7.67 15.68
CA SER A 146 -1.60 8.83 15.05
C SER A 146 -0.18 8.51 14.59
N ALA A 147 0.10 8.68 13.31
CA ALA A 147 1.42 8.47 12.73
C ALA A 147 1.80 9.60 11.77
N ASP A 148 3.06 9.98 11.78
CA ASP A 148 3.69 10.88 10.81
C ASP A 148 4.61 10.12 9.84
N GLU A 149 5.04 8.91 10.18
CA GLU A 149 5.83 8.06 9.29
C GLU A 149 5.01 6.87 8.79
N ILE A 150 5.09 6.57 7.49
CA ILE A 150 4.36 5.46 6.87
C ILE A 150 5.34 4.60 6.09
N VAL A 151 5.45 3.33 6.46
CA VAL A 151 6.28 2.34 5.78
C VAL A 151 5.38 1.41 4.99
N PHE A 152 5.65 1.26 3.69
CA PHE A 152 4.91 0.39 2.78
C PHE A 152 5.86 -0.22 1.75
N ASP A 153 5.44 -1.28 1.08
CA ASP A 153 6.22 -1.97 0.06
C ASP A 153 5.75 -1.64 -1.36
N VAL A 154 6.70 -1.56 -2.28
CA VAL A 154 6.49 -1.42 -3.72
C VAL A 154 7.32 -2.45 -4.46
N ASP A 155 6.89 -2.82 -5.67
CA ASP A 155 7.61 -3.74 -6.56
C ASP A 155 9.01 -3.23 -6.92
N SER A 156 9.17 -1.93 -7.11
CA SER A 156 10.41 -1.26 -7.46
C SER A 156 10.55 0.06 -6.69
N GLN A 157 11.44 0.06 -5.69
CA GLN A 157 11.76 1.25 -4.88
C GLN A 157 12.31 2.38 -5.75
N ASP A 158 13.23 2.06 -6.66
CA ASP A 158 13.90 3.05 -7.49
C ASP A 158 12.92 3.75 -8.43
N ALA A 159 12.06 2.96 -9.10
CA ALA A 159 11.01 3.49 -9.96
C ALA A 159 10.01 4.38 -9.19
N PHE A 160 9.70 4.03 -7.94
CA PHE A 160 8.84 4.83 -7.08
C PHE A 160 9.50 6.16 -6.68
N LEU A 161 10.74 6.10 -6.20
CA LEU A 161 11.49 7.28 -5.76
C LEU A 161 11.75 8.25 -6.90
N GLU A 162 12.11 7.75 -8.08
CA GLU A 162 12.26 8.56 -9.30
C GLU A 162 10.95 9.27 -9.64
N ALA A 163 9.84 8.52 -9.71
CA ALA A 163 8.52 9.08 -10.04
C ALA A 163 8.05 10.11 -9.00
N PHE A 164 8.39 9.91 -7.74
CA PHE A 164 8.09 10.84 -6.66
C PHE A 164 8.93 12.11 -6.78
N GLY A 165 10.24 11.98 -7.01
CA GLY A 165 11.16 13.09 -7.19
C GLY A 165 10.75 14.02 -8.33
N VAL A 166 10.44 13.46 -9.51
CA VAL A 166 9.97 14.21 -10.68
C VAL A 166 8.72 15.04 -10.35
N ARG A 167 7.75 14.44 -9.65
CA ARG A 167 6.47 15.10 -9.30
C ARG A 167 6.61 16.13 -8.20
N LYS A 168 7.48 15.90 -7.20
CA LYS A 168 7.75 16.88 -6.16
C LYS A 168 8.50 18.10 -6.75
N GLY A 169 9.43 17.86 -7.68
CA GLY A 169 10.13 18.93 -8.41
C GLY A 169 9.18 19.81 -9.23
N SER A 170 8.15 19.24 -9.86
CA SER A 170 7.15 20.02 -10.60
C SER A 170 6.20 20.85 -9.72
N LEU A 171 6.20 20.62 -8.41
CA LEU A 171 5.42 21.38 -7.43
C LEU A 171 6.23 22.51 -6.78
N ALA A 172 7.54 22.57 -7.02
CA ALA A 172 8.37 23.67 -6.55
C ALA A 172 7.95 24.96 -7.26
N PRO A 173 7.80 26.09 -6.54
CA PRO A 173 7.43 27.35 -7.17
C PRO A 173 8.47 27.71 -8.23
N VAL A 174 8.02 27.89 -9.47
CA VAL A 174 8.85 28.42 -10.55
C VAL A 174 9.33 29.79 -10.11
N GLN A 175 10.63 29.98 -9.93
CA GLN A 175 11.20 31.31 -9.72
C GLN A 175 10.87 32.13 -10.97
N THR A 176 9.86 32.99 -10.87
CA THR A 176 9.60 34.01 -11.89
C THR A 176 10.82 34.90 -11.91
N LYS A 177 11.65 34.72 -12.95
CA LYS A 177 12.82 35.55 -13.26
C LYS A 177 12.38 37.01 -13.10
N ARG A 178 12.94 37.67 -12.09
CA ARG A 178 12.72 39.09 -11.78
C ARG A 178 12.90 39.85 -13.10
N SER A 179 11.86 40.53 -13.57
CA SER A 179 11.96 41.39 -14.75
C SER A 179 13.01 42.44 -14.43
N ASP A 180 14.14 42.41 -15.14
CA ASP A 180 15.20 43.41 -15.03
C ASP A 180 14.61 44.79 -15.34
N THR A 181 14.50 45.63 -14.32
CA THR A 181 14.03 47.02 -14.41
C THR A 181 15.10 47.96 -14.98
N TYR A 182 15.90 47.49 -15.94
CA TYR A 182 16.97 48.27 -16.58
C TYR A 182 16.75 48.36 -18.10
N LEU A 183 15.57 48.83 -18.50
CA LEU A 183 15.35 49.38 -19.84
C LEU A 183 14.39 50.55 -19.71
N ARG A 184 14.95 51.75 -19.52
CA ARG A 184 14.45 52.99 -20.12
C ARG A 184 15.54 54.05 -20.06
N ASP A 185 16.04 54.35 -21.26
CA ASP A 185 16.85 55.50 -21.63
C ASP A 185 16.11 56.83 -21.35
#